data_AF-A0A849YW66-F1
#
_entry.id   AF-A0A849YW66-F1
#
_cell.length_a   1.000
_cell.length_b   1.000
_cell.length_c   1.000
_cell.angle_alpha   90.00
_cell.angle_beta   90.00
_cell.angle_gamma   90.00
#
_symmetry.space_group_name_H-M   'P 1'
#
loop_
_entity.id
_entity.type
_entity.pdbx_description
1 polymer ?
#
loop_
_entity_poly.entity_id
_entity_poly.type
_entity_poly.pdbx_seq_one_letter_code
_entity_poly.pdbx_strand_id
1 'polypeptide(L)'
;MILSGTFAAVALFVILILRSRAPRGWPRRAGMIVCGLVALAAGCHTSVRAYANLVPPPDAAPPREIAPGITYERRVASDIPRVEHWARVRLDAFEVVITDGDDEQLPLVAQTTSAFAARNELTLAINGGFFDPWEAGLVDPYPKEGERVAPLGFAASRGHVYGRTARNASTLYVNEDGSVSFDKPEKVWSALSGGCMLVVSGRPTSSDDCALPKLNDKRQPRTAVGLTEDRKTLILLVVDGRQSRRSTGATLDELGALLAAEGAFNAVNLDGGGSSILVARDAGGAVEALSTPISAGIVGNERVVGNHLGVRAR
;
A
#
# COMPACT_ATOMS: atom_id res chain seq x y z
N MET A 1 -8.63 23.13 -23.82
CA MET A 1 -7.80 24.32 -24.11
C MET A 1 -7.06 24.84 -22.86
N ILE A 2 -6.62 23.97 -21.93
CA ILE A 2 -5.94 24.37 -20.66
C ILE A 2 -4.54 23.74 -20.55
N LEU A 3 -4.20 22.77 -21.40
CA LEU A 3 -2.89 22.09 -21.39
C LEU A 3 -1.73 22.92 -21.96
N SER A 4 -1.97 24.01 -22.70
CA SER A 4 -0.89 24.77 -23.37
C SER A 4 -0.15 25.76 -22.46
N GLY A 5 -0.77 26.23 -21.36
CA GLY A 5 -0.19 27.26 -20.49
C GLY A 5 0.93 26.75 -19.58
N THR A 6 0.83 25.52 -19.10
CA THR A 6 1.76 24.96 -18.09
C THR A 6 3.11 24.58 -18.70
N PHE A 7 3.13 24.11 -19.95
CA PHE A 7 4.37 23.80 -20.68
C PHE A 7 5.21 25.06 -20.96
N ALA A 8 4.54 26.16 -21.33
CA ALA A 8 5.21 27.43 -21.58
C ALA A 8 5.88 27.97 -20.29
N ALA A 9 5.21 27.86 -19.15
CA ALA A 9 5.73 28.35 -17.86
C ALA A 9 6.94 27.54 -17.36
N VAL A 10 6.90 26.21 -17.43
CA VAL A 10 8.02 25.35 -17.01
C VAL A 10 9.23 25.53 -17.93
N ALA A 11 9.00 25.60 -19.25
CA ALA A 11 10.07 25.90 -20.21
C ALA A 11 10.69 27.28 -19.95
N LEU A 12 9.88 28.30 -19.67
CA LEU A 12 10.38 29.66 -19.39
C LEU A 12 11.20 29.71 -18.09
N PHE A 13 10.78 29.00 -17.06
CA PHE A 13 11.48 28.94 -15.77
C PHE A 13 12.83 28.22 -15.87
N VAL A 14 12.88 27.10 -16.60
CA VAL A 14 14.14 26.37 -16.88
C VAL A 14 15.09 27.21 -17.74
N ILE A 15 14.58 27.95 -18.74
CA ILE A 15 15.36 28.89 -19.55
C ILE A 15 15.98 30.01 -18.67
N LEU A 16 15.22 30.54 -17.72
CA LEU A 16 15.69 31.60 -16.81
C LEU A 16 16.79 31.10 -15.85
N ILE A 17 16.63 29.91 -15.28
CA ILE A 17 17.65 29.29 -14.41
C ILE A 17 18.93 29.01 -15.19
N LEU A 18 18.82 28.40 -16.37
CA LEU A 18 19.98 28.09 -17.22
C LEU A 18 20.70 29.36 -17.68
N ARG A 19 20.00 30.47 -17.94
CA ARG A 19 20.63 31.77 -18.25
C ARG A 19 21.37 32.39 -17.07
N SER A 20 20.87 32.21 -15.85
CA SER A 20 21.45 32.84 -14.65
C SER A 20 22.70 32.14 -14.11
N ARG A 21 22.92 30.86 -14.46
CA ARG A 21 24.01 30.01 -13.94
C ARG A 21 24.95 29.45 -15.01
N ALA A 22 24.77 29.84 -16.27
CA ALA A 22 25.59 29.36 -17.37
C ALA A 22 27.03 29.94 -17.31
N PRO A 23 28.09 29.12 -17.44
CA PRO A 23 29.45 29.62 -17.61
C PRO A 23 29.55 30.50 -18.86
N ARG A 24 30.40 31.54 -18.81
CA ARG A 24 30.70 32.37 -19.99
C ARG A 24 31.23 31.48 -21.11
N GLY A 25 30.48 31.36 -22.20
CA GLY A 25 30.82 30.52 -23.36
C GLY A 25 29.86 29.37 -23.65
N TRP A 26 28.80 29.15 -22.85
CA TRP A 26 27.85 28.06 -23.13
C TRP A 26 27.15 28.25 -24.48
N PRO A 27 27.29 27.32 -25.45
CA PRO A 27 26.65 27.44 -26.75
C PRO A 27 25.12 27.43 -26.63
N ARG A 28 24.47 28.44 -27.21
CA ARG A 28 22.99 28.61 -27.26
C ARG A 28 22.24 27.34 -27.69
N ARG A 29 22.85 26.52 -28.56
CA ARG A 29 22.28 25.25 -29.04
C ARG A 29 22.14 24.21 -27.92
N ALA A 30 23.08 24.14 -26.98
CA ALA A 30 23.02 23.20 -25.86
C ALA A 30 21.89 23.55 -24.87
N GLY A 31 21.65 24.84 -24.61
CA GLY A 31 20.52 25.27 -23.78
C GLY A 31 19.15 24.94 -24.38
N MET A 32 19.00 25.05 -25.71
CA MET A 32 17.76 24.67 -26.41
C MET A 32 17.53 23.15 -26.41
N ILE A 33 18.59 22.34 -26.53
CA ILE A 33 18.50 20.88 -26.45
C ILE A 33 18.05 20.45 -25.06
N VAL A 34 18.63 21.02 -23.99
CA VAL A 34 18.22 20.72 -22.61
C VAL A 34 16.77 21.12 -22.37
N CYS A 35 16.33 22.31 -22.82
CA CYS A 35 14.93 22.73 -22.68
C CYS A 35 13.98 21.84 -23.48
N GLY A 36 14.38 21.43 -24.69
CA GLY A 36 13.64 20.50 -25.53
C GLY A 36 13.46 19.14 -24.84
N LEU A 37 14.53 18.58 -24.27
CA LEU A 37 14.49 17.32 -23.53
C LEU A 37 13.63 17.39 -22.26
N VAL A 38 13.71 18.49 -21.49
CA VAL A 38 12.87 18.69 -20.31
C VAL A 38 11.40 18.86 -20.67
N ALA A 39 11.08 19.60 -21.74
CA ALA A 39 9.71 19.73 -22.23
C ALA A 39 9.17 18.40 -22.79
N LEU A 40 10.00 17.61 -23.46
CA LEU A 40 9.64 16.28 -23.94
C LEU A 40 9.39 15.30 -22.78
N ALA A 41 10.25 15.32 -21.75
CA ALA A 41 10.10 14.50 -20.56
C ALA A 41 8.85 14.89 -19.76
N ALA A 42 8.60 16.19 -19.58
CA ALA A 42 7.36 16.69 -18.96
C ALA A 42 6.12 16.31 -19.79
N GLY A 43 6.21 16.43 -21.12
CA GLY A 43 5.17 16.03 -22.06
C GLY A 43 4.83 14.55 -21.92
N CYS A 44 5.84 13.69 -22.03
CA CYS A 44 5.73 12.25 -21.87
C CYS A 44 5.11 11.88 -20.51
N HIS A 45 5.59 12.49 -19.43
CA HIS A 45 5.09 12.23 -18.07
C HIS A 45 3.61 12.64 -17.90
N THR A 46 3.18 13.76 -18.50
CA THR A 46 1.77 14.16 -18.48
C THR A 46 0.89 13.27 -19.36
N SER A 47 1.37 12.83 -20.52
CA SER A 47 0.62 11.92 -21.41
C SER A 47 0.46 10.53 -20.81
N VAL A 48 1.47 9.98 -20.12
CA VAL A 48 1.36 8.69 -19.40
C VAL A 48 0.35 8.80 -18.25
N ARG A 49 0.42 9.89 -17.47
CA ARG A 49 -0.58 10.17 -16.41
C ARG A 49 -1.99 10.36 -16.97
N ALA A 50 -2.14 11.01 -18.13
CA ALA A 50 -3.43 11.21 -18.76
C ALA A 50 -4.00 9.90 -19.33
N TYR A 51 -3.17 9.09 -19.99
CA TYR A 51 -3.58 7.82 -20.59
C TYR A 51 -4.00 6.79 -19.53
N ALA A 52 -3.24 6.68 -18.44
CA ALA A 52 -3.58 5.80 -17.33
C ALA A 52 -4.93 6.15 -16.64
N ASN A 53 -5.34 7.41 -16.69
CA ASN A 53 -6.64 7.86 -16.18
C ASN A 53 -7.81 7.69 -17.17
N LEU A 54 -7.56 7.22 -18.40
CA LEU A 54 -8.58 6.94 -19.41
C LEU A 54 -9.03 5.48 -19.42
N VAL A 55 -8.33 4.59 -18.72
CA VAL A 55 -8.69 3.18 -18.61
C VAL A 55 -9.93 3.05 -17.70
N PRO A 56 -11.01 2.39 -18.15
CA PRO A 56 -12.19 2.17 -17.32
C PRO A 56 -11.88 1.28 -16.10
N PRO A 57 -12.80 1.21 -15.12
CA PRO A 57 -12.78 0.17 -14.10
C PRO A 57 -12.60 -1.21 -14.75
N PRO A 58 -11.83 -2.13 -14.15
CA PRO A 58 -11.85 -3.51 -14.59
C PRO A 58 -13.25 -4.08 -14.33
N ASP A 59 -13.61 -5.18 -14.98
CA ASP A 59 -14.84 -5.86 -14.63
C ASP A 59 -14.75 -6.46 -13.22
N ALA A 60 -15.89 -6.53 -12.53
CA ALA A 60 -16.00 -7.36 -11.34
C ALA A 60 -15.61 -8.81 -11.69
N ALA A 61 -14.89 -9.48 -10.80
CA ALA A 61 -14.55 -10.89 -10.94
C ALA A 61 -15.21 -11.66 -9.79
N PRO A 62 -16.04 -12.68 -10.08
CA PRO A 62 -16.69 -13.46 -9.04
C PRO A 62 -15.66 -14.14 -8.13
N PRO A 63 -16.06 -14.54 -6.91
CA PRO A 63 -15.20 -15.29 -6.01
C PRO A 63 -14.59 -16.51 -6.71
N ARG A 64 -13.27 -16.63 -6.63
CA ARG A 64 -12.51 -17.77 -7.16
C ARG A 64 -11.45 -18.21 -6.16
N GLU A 65 -11.19 -19.50 -6.11
CA GLU A 65 -10.09 -20.03 -5.32
C GLU A 65 -8.78 -19.80 -6.08
N ILE A 66 -7.82 -19.12 -5.44
CA ILE A 66 -6.48 -18.90 -6.01
C ILE A 66 -5.44 -19.88 -5.46
N ALA A 67 -5.75 -20.49 -4.31
CA ALA A 67 -5.07 -21.64 -3.73
C ALA A 67 -6.05 -22.33 -2.77
N PRO A 68 -5.92 -23.65 -2.49
CA PRO A 68 -6.77 -24.35 -1.54
C PRO A 68 -6.85 -23.64 -0.18
N GLY A 69 -7.99 -23.03 0.15
CA GLY A 69 -8.18 -22.24 1.37
C GLY A 69 -7.97 -20.73 1.24
N ILE A 70 -7.72 -20.20 0.03
CA ILE A 70 -7.72 -18.77 -0.28
C ILE A 70 -8.74 -18.47 -1.39
N THR A 71 -9.80 -17.76 -1.04
CA THR A 71 -10.76 -17.22 -2.00
C THR A 71 -10.47 -15.76 -2.27
N TYR A 72 -10.32 -15.41 -3.55
CA TYR A 72 -10.18 -14.03 -4.02
C TYR A 72 -11.42 -13.59 -4.80
N GLU A 73 -11.81 -12.33 -4.62
CA GLU A 73 -12.92 -11.70 -5.32
C GLU A 73 -12.57 -10.25 -5.66
N ARG A 74 -12.94 -9.80 -6.86
CA ARG A 74 -12.86 -8.38 -7.23
C ARG A 74 -14.25 -7.80 -7.38
N ARG A 75 -14.56 -6.79 -6.58
CA ARG A 75 -15.84 -6.08 -6.65
C ARG A 75 -15.63 -4.70 -7.23
N VAL A 76 -16.66 -4.22 -7.93
CA VAL A 76 -16.71 -2.86 -8.46
C VAL A 76 -18.03 -2.27 -8.01
N ALA A 77 -17.98 -1.24 -7.19
CA ALA A 77 -19.18 -0.60 -6.67
C ALA A 77 -19.95 0.10 -7.79
N SER A 78 -21.29 0.07 -7.71
CA SER A 78 -22.19 0.60 -8.73
C SER A 78 -22.55 2.08 -8.52
N ASP A 79 -22.44 2.55 -7.27
CA ASP A 79 -22.79 3.89 -6.81
C ASP A 79 -21.65 4.89 -7.01
N ILE A 80 -20.42 4.43 -6.83
CA ILE A 80 -19.19 5.19 -7.08
C ILE A 80 -18.14 4.29 -7.73
N PRO A 81 -17.22 4.82 -8.57
CA PRO A 81 -16.07 4.04 -9.02
C PRO A 81 -15.19 3.68 -7.82
N ARG A 82 -15.34 2.46 -7.32
CA ARG A 82 -14.54 1.86 -6.24
C ARG A 82 -14.27 0.41 -6.59
N VAL A 83 -13.01 0.07 -6.81
CA VAL A 83 -12.55 -1.28 -7.11
C VAL A 83 -11.97 -1.88 -5.84
N GLU A 84 -12.55 -2.98 -5.41
CA GLU A 84 -12.25 -3.66 -4.15
C GLU A 84 -11.68 -5.04 -4.44
N HIS A 85 -10.61 -5.39 -3.75
CA HIS A 85 -9.91 -6.66 -3.85
C HIS A 85 -10.00 -7.36 -2.50
N TRP A 86 -10.78 -8.43 -2.46
CA TRP A 86 -11.06 -9.20 -1.27
C TRP A 86 -10.30 -10.52 -1.33
N ALA A 87 -9.56 -10.86 -0.29
CA ALA A 87 -9.02 -12.20 -0.11
C ALA A 87 -9.41 -12.74 1.27
N ARG A 88 -9.99 -13.94 1.29
CA ARG A 88 -10.35 -14.67 2.51
C ARG A 88 -9.41 -15.86 2.62
N VAL A 89 -8.62 -15.88 3.69
CA VAL A 89 -7.59 -16.89 3.94
C VAL A 89 -7.99 -17.72 5.14
N ARG A 90 -8.03 -19.05 4.98
CA ARG A 90 -8.22 -19.95 6.11
C ARG A 90 -6.92 -20.16 6.88
N LEU A 91 -6.95 -19.86 8.17
CA LEU A 91 -5.78 -19.90 9.06
C LEU A 91 -5.38 -21.31 9.51
N ASP A 92 -6.21 -22.32 9.24
CA ASP A 92 -5.86 -23.73 9.42
C ASP A 92 -5.03 -24.30 8.26
N ALA A 93 -5.11 -23.69 7.07
CA ALA A 93 -4.35 -24.08 5.89
C ALA A 93 -3.12 -23.19 5.63
N PHE A 94 -3.11 -21.96 6.18
CA PHE A 94 -2.04 -20.99 5.97
C PHE A 94 -1.49 -20.45 7.28
N GLU A 95 -0.20 -20.13 7.26
CA GLU A 95 0.45 -19.31 8.28
C GLU A 95 0.59 -17.87 7.80
N VAL A 96 0.57 -16.92 8.74
CA VAL A 96 0.78 -15.49 8.48
C VAL A 96 2.26 -15.17 8.66
N VAL A 97 2.85 -14.52 7.65
CA VAL A 97 4.24 -14.07 7.64
C VAL A 97 4.28 -12.55 7.68
N ILE A 98 5.02 -12.01 8.65
CA ILE A 98 5.31 -10.58 8.79
C ILE A 98 6.77 -10.34 8.41
N THR A 99 7.08 -9.16 7.86
CA THR A 99 8.46 -8.77 7.54
C THR A 99 9.40 -8.94 8.75
N ASP A 100 10.59 -9.48 8.51
CA ASP A 100 11.63 -9.56 9.52
C ASP A 100 12.32 -8.20 9.71
N GLY A 101 12.71 -7.91 10.93
CA GLY A 101 13.54 -6.75 11.27
C GLY A 101 14.75 -7.16 12.10
N ASP A 102 15.71 -6.27 12.20
CA ASP A 102 16.92 -6.43 13.02
C ASP A 102 16.92 -5.50 14.25
N ASP A 103 18.03 -5.46 14.98
CA ASP A 103 18.22 -4.64 16.20
C ASP A 103 18.67 -3.19 15.91
N GLU A 104 18.72 -2.77 14.65
CA GLU A 104 19.13 -1.42 14.30
C GLU A 104 18.04 -0.37 14.59
N GLN A 105 18.44 0.91 14.59
CA GLN A 105 17.50 2.02 14.81
C GLN A 105 16.39 2.08 13.76
N LEU A 106 16.73 1.72 12.51
CA LEU A 106 15.82 1.60 11.39
C LEU A 106 15.79 0.12 10.98
N PRO A 107 15.01 -0.71 11.68
CA PRO A 107 15.19 -2.16 11.69
C PRO A 107 14.72 -2.87 10.42
N LEU A 108 14.10 -2.15 9.48
CA LEU A 108 13.50 -2.73 8.27
C LEU A 108 14.28 -2.30 7.04
N VAL A 109 14.42 -3.23 6.09
CA VAL A 109 14.93 -2.96 4.74
C VAL A 109 13.75 -2.79 3.79
N ALA A 110 13.59 -1.58 3.25
CA ALA A 110 12.48 -1.23 2.40
C ALA A 110 12.55 -2.01 1.07
N GLN A 111 11.42 -2.57 0.65
CA GLN A 111 11.28 -3.34 -0.60
C GLN A 111 9.85 -3.24 -1.12
N THR A 112 9.59 -3.74 -2.33
CA THR A 112 8.21 -3.86 -2.84
C THR A 112 7.49 -5.06 -2.19
N THR A 113 6.15 -5.02 -2.16
CA THR A 113 5.35 -6.15 -1.67
C THR A 113 5.53 -7.37 -2.58
N SER A 114 5.65 -7.16 -3.88
CA SER A 114 5.98 -8.22 -4.84
C SER A 114 7.32 -8.88 -4.53
N ALA A 115 8.36 -8.09 -4.22
CA ALA A 115 9.68 -8.63 -3.85
C ALA A 115 9.63 -9.40 -2.52
N PHE A 116 8.91 -8.87 -1.52
CA PHE A 116 8.68 -9.55 -0.24
C PHE A 116 7.98 -10.90 -0.45
N ALA A 117 6.90 -10.94 -1.24
CA ALA A 117 6.17 -12.17 -1.56
C ALA A 117 7.03 -13.17 -2.31
N ALA A 118 7.82 -12.70 -3.28
CA ALA A 118 8.72 -13.53 -4.07
C ALA A 118 9.78 -14.19 -3.18
N ARG A 119 10.49 -13.38 -2.37
CA ARG A 119 11.59 -13.82 -1.50
C ARG A 119 11.15 -14.80 -0.41
N ASN A 120 9.94 -14.64 0.12
CA ASN A 120 9.44 -15.46 1.22
C ASN A 120 8.53 -16.62 0.74
N GLU A 121 8.48 -16.88 -0.57
CA GLU A 121 7.69 -17.98 -1.15
C GLU A 121 6.20 -17.91 -0.76
N LEU A 122 5.66 -16.69 -0.67
CA LEU A 122 4.28 -16.46 -0.23
C LEU A 122 3.29 -16.74 -1.35
N THR A 123 2.11 -17.23 -0.99
CA THR A 123 0.98 -17.44 -1.90
C THR A 123 0.26 -16.13 -2.18
N LEU A 124 0.16 -15.26 -1.18
CA LEU A 124 -0.54 -13.97 -1.23
C LEU A 124 0.15 -13.00 -0.27
N ALA A 125 0.25 -11.71 -0.64
CA ALA A 125 0.77 -10.68 0.25
C ALA A 125 0.12 -9.31 0.00
N ILE A 126 0.15 -8.47 1.03
CA ILE A 126 -0.22 -7.07 1.02
C ILE A 126 0.90 -6.24 1.65
N ASN A 127 0.86 -4.93 1.41
CA ASN A 127 1.65 -4.01 2.22
C ASN A 127 1.23 -4.06 3.69
N GLY A 128 2.12 -3.59 4.57
CA GLY A 128 1.90 -3.60 6.00
C GLY A 128 1.49 -2.25 6.58
N GLY A 129 1.88 -2.03 7.83
CA GLY A 129 1.66 -0.82 8.59
C GLY A 129 2.50 0.37 8.16
N PHE A 130 2.31 1.47 8.89
CA PHE A 130 3.00 2.74 8.63
C PHE A 130 4.49 2.65 9.02
N PHE A 131 5.33 3.49 8.41
CA PHE A 131 6.77 3.49 8.62
C PHE A 131 7.39 4.88 8.37
N ASP A 132 8.61 5.10 8.86
CA ASP A 132 9.44 6.30 8.65
C ASP A 132 10.94 5.92 8.54
N PRO A 133 11.86 6.79 8.08
CA PRO A 133 11.65 8.11 7.49
C PRO A 133 11.09 8.03 6.06
N TRP A 134 10.45 9.13 5.65
CA TRP A 134 10.13 9.41 4.25
C TRP A 134 11.11 10.50 3.84
N GLU A 135 12.28 10.13 3.32
CA GLU A 135 13.26 11.13 2.93
C GLU A 135 12.78 11.87 1.69
N ALA A 136 12.54 13.17 1.82
CA ALA A 136 12.12 14.03 0.72
C ALA A 136 13.25 14.21 -0.30
N GLY A 137 13.38 13.27 -1.24
CA GLY A 137 14.15 13.50 -2.46
C GLY A 137 13.51 14.61 -3.30
N LEU A 138 14.31 15.29 -4.12
CA LEU A 138 13.85 16.39 -4.99
C LEU A 138 12.77 15.95 -6.02
N VAL A 139 12.66 14.64 -6.27
CA VAL A 139 11.82 14.03 -7.32
C VAL A 139 10.90 12.92 -6.75
N ASP A 140 11.31 12.23 -5.69
CA ASP A 140 10.53 11.19 -5.03
C ASP A 140 10.79 11.21 -3.51
N PRO A 141 9.76 11.46 -2.67
CA PRO A 141 9.92 11.47 -1.22
C PRO A 141 9.80 10.08 -0.56
N TYR A 142 9.66 9.01 -1.35
CA TYR A 142 9.51 7.65 -0.83
C TYR A 142 10.86 6.92 -0.78
N PRO A 143 11.03 5.96 0.15
CA PRO A 143 12.27 5.18 0.21
C PRO A 143 12.47 4.37 -1.07
N LYS A 144 13.73 4.10 -1.37
CA LYS A 144 14.15 3.19 -2.44
C LYS A 144 14.42 1.80 -1.88
N GLU A 145 14.38 0.82 -2.77
CA GLU A 145 14.68 -0.55 -2.39
C GLU A 145 16.08 -0.64 -1.77
N GLY A 146 16.17 -1.29 -0.61
CA GLY A 146 17.40 -1.41 0.18
C GLY A 146 17.64 -0.30 1.21
N GLU A 147 16.88 0.81 1.17
CA GLU A 147 16.98 1.86 2.20
C GLU A 147 16.36 1.39 3.53
N ARG A 148 16.83 1.96 4.64
CA ARG A 148 16.40 1.54 5.98
C ARG A 148 15.27 2.42 6.50
N VAL A 149 14.30 1.77 7.14
CA VAL A 149 13.11 2.40 7.72
C VAL A 149 12.74 1.72 9.05
N ALA A 150 11.86 2.34 9.82
CA ALA A 150 11.31 1.84 11.07
C ALA A 150 9.78 1.82 10.99
N PRO A 151 9.12 0.83 11.63
CA PRO A 151 7.68 0.80 11.73
C PRO A 151 7.17 1.88 12.70
N LEU A 152 6.07 2.53 12.32
CA LEU A 152 5.32 3.39 13.23
C LEU A 152 4.35 2.53 14.03
N GLY A 153 4.86 1.91 15.08
CA GLY A 153 4.07 1.12 16.01
C GLY A 153 4.79 -0.09 16.57
N PHE A 154 4.02 -1.00 17.14
CA PHE A 154 4.51 -2.28 17.61
C PHE A 154 4.72 -3.24 16.43
N ALA A 155 5.90 -3.84 16.32
CA ALA A 155 6.22 -4.77 15.25
C ALA A 155 7.18 -5.86 15.75
N ALA A 156 6.92 -7.09 15.28
CA ALA A 156 7.72 -8.25 15.63
C ALA A 156 7.61 -9.32 14.56
N SER A 157 8.64 -10.15 14.45
CA SER A 157 8.61 -11.37 13.63
C SER A 157 9.38 -12.48 14.33
N ARG A 158 8.80 -13.68 14.40
CA ARG A 158 9.45 -14.90 14.93
C ARG A 158 10.09 -14.73 16.32
N GLY A 159 9.40 -14.03 17.20
CA GLY A 159 9.82 -13.74 18.58
C GLY A 159 10.78 -12.54 18.71
N HIS A 160 11.20 -11.93 17.59
CA HIS A 160 12.07 -10.78 17.58
C HIS A 160 11.25 -9.47 17.48
N VAL A 161 11.29 -8.66 18.55
CA VAL A 161 10.53 -7.40 18.64
C VAL A 161 11.42 -6.22 18.28
N TYR A 162 11.19 -5.65 17.10
CA TYR A 162 11.97 -4.55 16.54
C TYR A 162 11.18 -3.22 16.46
N GLY A 163 9.85 -3.23 16.59
CA GLY A 163 9.01 -2.02 16.68
C GLY A 163 8.38 -1.84 18.06
N ARG A 164 8.60 -0.68 18.70
CA ARG A 164 8.14 -0.43 20.10
C ARG A 164 7.47 0.94 20.31
N THR A 165 7.28 1.71 19.25
CA THR A 165 7.10 3.16 19.31
C THR A 165 5.68 3.64 19.62
N ALA A 166 4.65 2.77 19.68
CA ALA A 166 3.29 3.18 19.98
C ALA A 166 2.63 2.36 21.11
N ARG A 167 2.23 3.04 22.19
CA ARG A 167 1.55 2.43 23.34
C ARG A 167 0.10 2.01 23.06
N ASN A 168 -0.53 2.61 22.04
CA ASN A 168 -1.95 2.40 21.69
C ASN A 168 -2.15 1.93 20.23
N ALA A 169 -1.12 1.36 19.59
CA ALA A 169 -1.26 0.91 18.20
C ALA A 169 -2.25 -0.25 18.09
N SER A 170 -3.19 -0.12 17.16
CA SER A 170 -4.07 -1.21 16.73
C SER A 170 -3.21 -2.28 16.06
N THR A 171 -2.98 -3.38 16.76
CA THR A 171 -1.95 -4.35 16.38
C THR A 171 -2.56 -5.71 16.12
N LEU A 172 -2.25 -6.28 14.95
CA LEU A 172 -2.50 -7.70 14.67
C LEU A 172 -1.35 -8.51 15.26
N TYR A 173 -1.66 -9.50 16.08
CA TYR A 173 -0.71 -10.44 16.64
C TYR A 173 -0.86 -11.81 16.00
N VAL A 174 0.26 -12.46 15.72
CA VAL A 174 0.34 -13.87 15.32
C VAL A 174 1.16 -14.58 16.38
N ASN A 175 0.60 -15.62 16.98
CA ASN A 175 1.27 -16.44 17.98
C ASN A 175 2.19 -17.49 17.34
N GLU A 176 3.01 -18.14 18.16
CA GLU A 176 3.96 -19.17 17.73
C GLU A 176 3.25 -20.42 17.14
N ASP A 177 2.02 -20.71 17.58
CA ASP A 177 1.16 -21.75 16.99
C ASP A 177 0.46 -21.31 15.68
N GLY A 178 0.65 -20.05 15.30
CA GLY A 178 0.03 -19.41 14.14
C GLY A 178 -1.41 -18.95 14.35
N SER A 179 -1.93 -19.00 15.58
CA SER A 179 -3.21 -18.36 15.91
C SER A 179 -3.08 -16.83 15.80
N VAL A 180 -4.13 -16.19 15.30
CA VAL A 180 -4.15 -14.74 15.02
C VAL A 180 -5.15 -14.05 15.94
N SER A 181 -4.80 -12.87 16.46
CA SER A 181 -5.71 -12.08 17.30
C SER A 181 -5.35 -10.60 17.32
N PHE A 182 -6.28 -9.78 17.82
CA PHE A 182 -6.02 -8.38 18.17
C PHE A 182 -5.79 -8.17 19.67
N ASP A 183 -5.83 -9.26 20.44
CA ASP A 183 -5.50 -9.26 21.87
C ASP A 183 -4.01 -9.46 22.02
N LYS A 184 -3.35 -8.62 22.82
CA LYS A 184 -1.91 -8.75 23.03
C LYS A 184 -1.60 -10.05 23.79
N PRO A 185 -0.77 -10.96 23.23
CA PRO A 185 -0.36 -12.16 23.94
C PRO A 185 0.67 -11.86 25.03
N GLU A 186 0.85 -12.80 25.96
CA GLU A 186 1.90 -12.72 26.99
C GLU A 186 3.30 -12.73 26.35
N LYS A 187 3.52 -13.64 25.39
CA LYS A 187 4.73 -13.74 24.58
C LYS A 187 4.41 -13.37 23.14
N VAL A 188 4.95 -12.23 22.70
CA VAL A 188 4.82 -11.79 21.31
C VAL A 188 5.68 -12.65 20.41
N TRP A 189 5.06 -13.26 19.38
CA TRP A 189 5.78 -13.97 18.32
C TRP A 189 5.93 -13.07 17.08
N SER A 190 4.83 -12.76 16.39
CA SER A 190 4.83 -11.73 15.34
C SER A 190 3.74 -10.70 15.58
N ALA A 191 3.99 -9.47 15.14
CA ALA A 191 3.06 -8.36 15.31
C ALA A 191 3.18 -7.35 14.17
N LEU A 192 2.04 -6.81 13.74
CA LEU A 192 1.97 -5.74 12.75
C LEU A 192 0.98 -4.67 13.21
N SER A 193 1.47 -3.46 13.44
CA SER A 193 0.64 -2.33 13.82
C SER A 193 0.03 -1.63 12.60
N GLY A 194 -1.26 -1.39 12.66
CA GLY A 194 -1.97 -0.46 11.80
C GLY A 194 -2.20 0.89 12.46
N GLY A 195 -3.04 1.70 11.82
CA GLY A 195 -3.32 3.07 12.26
C GLY A 195 -4.52 3.21 13.19
N CYS A 196 -5.54 2.38 12.97
CA CYS A 196 -6.71 2.30 13.85
C CYS A 196 -7.54 1.05 13.59
N MET A 197 -8.29 0.65 14.60
CA MET A 197 -9.36 -0.33 14.45
C MET A 197 -10.48 0.29 13.62
N LEU A 198 -10.96 -0.46 12.62
CA LEU A 198 -12.08 -0.14 11.74
C LEU A 198 -13.35 -0.87 12.17
N VAL A 199 -13.19 -2.02 12.83
CA VAL A 199 -14.26 -2.85 13.35
C VAL A 199 -13.83 -3.37 14.71
N VAL A 200 -14.71 -3.27 15.70
CA VAL A 200 -14.52 -3.83 17.04
C VAL A 200 -15.78 -4.61 17.42
N SER A 201 -15.63 -5.88 17.74
CA SER A 201 -16.73 -6.78 18.09
C SER A 201 -17.90 -6.77 17.09
N GLY A 202 -17.57 -6.83 15.80
CA GLY A 202 -18.52 -6.86 14.67
C GLY A 202 -19.16 -5.51 14.35
N ARG A 203 -18.76 -4.42 15.01
CA ARG A 203 -19.32 -3.08 14.79
C ARG A 203 -18.27 -2.15 14.17
N PRO A 204 -18.59 -1.43 13.09
CA PRO A 204 -17.73 -0.38 12.56
C PRO A 204 -17.44 0.69 13.62
N THR A 205 -16.23 1.21 13.62
CA THR A 205 -15.79 2.36 14.42
C THR A 205 -15.79 3.63 13.58
N SER A 206 -15.73 4.79 14.22
CA SER A 206 -15.54 6.07 13.52
C SER A 206 -14.06 6.33 13.24
N SER A 207 -13.75 6.93 12.10
CA SER A 207 -12.42 7.43 11.76
C SER A 207 -11.90 8.47 12.76
N ASP A 208 -12.78 9.16 13.50
CA ASP A 208 -12.42 10.09 14.57
C ASP A 208 -11.81 9.39 15.80
N ASP A 209 -12.06 8.09 15.97
CA ASP A 209 -11.54 7.29 17.09
C ASP A 209 -10.15 6.68 16.81
N CYS A 210 -9.52 7.05 15.68
CA CYS A 210 -8.26 6.44 15.25
C CYS A 210 -7.09 6.79 16.19
N ALA A 211 -6.36 5.75 16.61
CA ALA A 211 -5.25 5.87 17.56
C ALA A 211 -4.03 6.64 17.01
N LEU A 212 -3.78 6.55 15.70
CA LEU A 212 -2.80 7.43 15.03
C LEU A 212 -3.45 8.78 14.68
N PRO A 213 -2.98 9.90 15.27
CA PRO A 213 -3.54 11.21 14.98
C PRO A 213 -3.29 11.61 13.52
N LYS A 214 -4.32 12.21 12.89
CA LYS A 214 -4.28 12.79 11.52
C LYS A 214 -4.22 11.79 10.36
N LEU A 215 -4.80 10.58 10.51
CA LEU A 215 -5.09 9.77 9.33
C LEU A 215 -6.07 10.53 8.41
N ASN A 216 -5.73 10.61 7.13
CA ASN A 216 -6.56 11.28 6.14
C ASN A 216 -7.79 10.41 5.86
N ASP A 217 -8.98 10.86 6.26
CA ASP A 217 -10.23 10.13 6.01
C ASP A 217 -10.87 10.42 4.64
N LYS A 218 -10.26 11.29 3.81
CA LYS A 218 -10.71 11.44 2.42
C LYS A 218 -10.56 10.10 1.69
N ARG A 219 -11.27 9.93 0.56
CA ARG A 219 -11.10 8.75 -0.30
C ARG A 219 -9.64 8.59 -0.72
N GLN A 220 -9.06 7.44 -0.40
CA GLN A 220 -7.70 7.04 -0.77
C GLN A 220 -7.71 5.57 -1.19
N PRO A 221 -6.66 5.09 -1.88
CA PRO A 221 -6.35 3.68 -1.83
C PRO A 221 -6.18 3.24 -0.37
N ARG A 222 -6.72 2.08 -0.01
CA ARG A 222 -6.72 1.57 1.36
C ARG A 222 -6.28 0.12 1.40
N THR A 223 -5.67 -0.24 2.52
CA THR A 223 -5.34 -1.62 2.86
C THR A 223 -5.83 -1.88 4.28
N ALA A 224 -6.51 -3.00 4.49
CA ALA A 224 -6.99 -3.39 5.81
C ALA A 224 -6.96 -4.91 5.99
N VAL A 225 -6.91 -5.31 7.25
CA VAL A 225 -6.94 -6.72 7.67
C VAL A 225 -8.04 -6.90 8.70
N GLY A 226 -8.94 -7.83 8.44
CA GLY A 226 -10.00 -8.28 9.33
C GLY A 226 -9.80 -9.71 9.79
N LEU A 227 -10.40 -10.06 10.92
CA LEU A 227 -10.45 -11.40 11.48
C LEU A 227 -11.90 -11.72 11.85
N THR A 228 -12.38 -12.91 11.46
CA THR A 228 -13.71 -13.40 11.84
C THR A 228 -13.80 -13.67 13.35
N GLU A 229 -15.02 -13.75 13.90
CA GLU A 229 -15.25 -13.95 15.34
C GLU A 229 -14.61 -15.25 15.85
N ASP A 230 -14.71 -16.32 15.06
CA ASP A 230 -14.10 -17.62 15.35
C ASP A 230 -12.58 -17.67 15.13
N ARG A 231 -11.98 -16.57 14.65
CA ARG A 231 -10.55 -16.41 14.35
C ARG A 231 -10.00 -17.44 13.35
N LYS A 232 -10.86 -18.02 12.51
CA LYS A 232 -10.45 -19.02 11.50
C LYS A 232 -10.18 -18.43 10.13
N THR A 233 -10.71 -17.24 9.84
CA THR A 233 -10.55 -16.58 8.54
C THR A 233 -9.94 -15.20 8.70
N LEU A 234 -8.82 -15.00 8.01
CA LEU A 234 -8.22 -13.69 7.81
C LEU A 234 -8.82 -13.06 6.55
N ILE A 235 -9.31 -11.83 6.66
CA ILE A 235 -9.89 -11.07 5.55
C ILE A 235 -8.90 -9.97 5.18
N LEU A 236 -8.35 -10.02 3.98
CA LEU A 236 -7.53 -8.96 3.42
C LEU A 236 -8.39 -8.13 2.46
N LEU A 237 -8.37 -6.81 2.64
CA LEU A 237 -9.06 -5.87 1.77
C LEU A 237 -8.08 -4.84 1.24
N VAL A 238 -7.96 -4.76 -0.07
CA VAL A 238 -7.28 -3.66 -0.77
C VAL A 238 -8.29 -2.94 -1.64
N VAL A 239 -8.40 -1.63 -1.49
CA VAL A 239 -9.23 -0.76 -2.33
C VAL A 239 -8.30 0.09 -3.19
N ASP A 240 -8.41 -0.03 -4.51
CA ASP A 240 -7.69 0.85 -5.44
C ASP A 240 -8.18 2.30 -5.25
N GLY A 241 -7.37 3.31 -5.58
CA GLY A 241 -7.79 4.70 -5.43
C GLY A 241 -6.94 5.68 -6.22
N ARG A 242 -7.26 6.98 -6.15
CA ARG A 242 -6.58 8.06 -6.90
C ARG A 242 -6.54 7.84 -8.43
N GLN A 243 -7.45 7.04 -8.96
CA GLN A 243 -7.58 6.74 -10.38
C GLN A 243 -8.96 7.24 -10.83
N SER A 244 -9.05 8.50 -11.24
CA SER A 244 -10.32 9.26 -11.28
C SER A 244 -11.48 8.60 -12.02
N ARG A 245 -11.21 7.74 -13.02
CA ARG A 245 -12.23 7.01 -13.78
C ARG A 245 -12.34 5.53 -13.40
N ARG A 246 -11.36 4.98 -12.70
CA ARG A 246 -11.22 3.54 -12.40
C ARG A 246 -11.62 3.24 -10.96
N SER A 247 -10.97 3.91 -10.00
CA SER A 247 -11.28 3.80 -8.59
C SER A 247 -10.93 5.09 -7.85
N THR A 248 -11.91 5.66 -7.15
CA THR A 248 -11.75 6.86 -6.34
C THR A 248 -11.19 6.56 -4.95
N GLY A 249 -11.29 5.32 -4.49
CA GLY A 249 -10.87 4.88 -3.17
C GLY A 249 -12.00 4.87 -2.13
N ALA A 250 -11.63 4.58 -0.89
CA ALA A 250 -12.54 4.54 0.25
C ALA A 250 -12.10 5.52 1.35
N THR A 251 -13.08 6.06 2.06
CA THR A 251 -12.91 6.61 3.41
C THR A 251 -12.64 5.45 4.40
N LEU A 252 -12.14 5.75 5.60
CA LEU A 252 -11.96 4.76 6.66
C LEU A 252 -13.32 4.25 7.17
N ASP A 253 -14.31 5.13 7.29
CA ASP A 253 -15.68 4.74 7.70
C ASP A 253 -16.31 3.74 6.73
N GLU A 254 -16.21 4.00 5.42
CA GLU A 254 -16.66 3.05 4.40
C GLU A 254 -15.89 1.74 4.46
N LEU A 255 -14.58 1.80 4.68
CA LEU A 255 -13.73 0.62 4.77
C LEU A 255 -14.14 -0.27 5.96
N GLY A 256 -14.42 0.33 7.12
CA GLY A 256 -14.94 -0.37 8.30
C GLY A 256 -16.33 -0.96 8.07
N ALA A 257 -17.24 -0.20 7.45
CA ALA A 257 -18.56 -0.69 7.09
C ALA A 257 -18.50 -1.89 6.14
N LEU A 258 -17.64 -1.83 5.11
CA LEU A 258 -17.41 -2.95 4.19
C LEU A 258 -16.89 -4.20 4.93
N LEU A 259 -15.88 -4.05 5.79
CA LEU A 259 -15.30 -5.17 6.54
C LEU A 259 -16.30 -5.81 7.50
N ALA A 260 -17.08 -5.01 8.23
CA ALA A 260 -18.11 -5.53 9.11
C ALA A 260 -19.21 -6.27 8.34
N ALA A 261 -19.64 -5.73 7.19
CA ALA A 261 -20.61 -6.38 6.32
C ALA A 261 -20.12 -7.72 5.77
N GLU A 262 -18.81 -7.88 5.59
CA GLU A 262 -18.17 -9.12 5.16
C GLU A 262 -17.76 -10.06 6.32
N GLY A 263 -18.26 -9.80 7.53
CA GLY A 263 -18.10 -10.69 8.68
C GLY A 263 -16.79 -10.54 9.44
N ALA A 264 -16.03 -9.46 9.23
CA ALA A 264 -14.94 -9.13 10.15
C ALA A 264 -15.50 -8.82 11.54
N PHE A 265 -15.01 -9.52 12.55
CA PHE A 265 -15.35 -9.24 13.95
C PHE A 265 -14.44 -8.18 14.54
N ASN A 266 -13.15 -8.22 14.18
CA ASN A 266 -12.21 -7.13 14.43
C ASN A 266 -11.46 -6.85 13.15
N ALA A 267 -11.17 -5.57 12.87
CA ALA A 267 -10.38 -5.21 11.71
C ALA A 267 -9.55 -3.95 11.95
N VAL A 268 -8.40 -3.87 11.29
CA VAL A 268 -7.45 -2.76 11.40
C VAL A 268 -7.12 -2.16 10.05
N ASN A 269 -7.02 -0.84 9.99
CA ASN A 269 -6.48 -0.11 8.85
C ASN A 269 -4.95 -0.19 8.83
N LEU A 270 -4.37 -0.54 7.69
CA LEU A 270 -2.93 -0.54 7.44
C LEU A 270 -2.48 0.71 6.65
N ASP A 271 -1.21 0.79 6.25
CA ASP A 271 -0.76 1.90 5.41
C ASP A 271 -1.49 1.88 4.06
N GLY A 272 -1.83 3.06 3.58
CA GLY A 272 -2.69 3.25 2.42
C GLY A 272 -2.01 4.02 1.29
N GLY A 273 -2.81 4.64 0.43
CA GLY A 273 -2.28 5.49 -0.63
C GLY A 273 -1.42 4.71 -1.62
N GLY A 274 -0.22 5.18 -1.92
CA GLY A 274 0.63 4.50 -2.89
C GLY A 274 1.21 3.18 -2.38
N SER A 275 1.11 2.91 -1.08
CA SER A 275 1.52 1.65 -0.47
C SER A 275 0.52 0.52 -0.72
N SER A 276 -0.76 0.85 -0.98
CA SER A 276 -1.81 -0.15 -1.13
C SER A 276 -1.61 -1.07 -2.33
N ILE A 277 -1.41 -2.35 -2.04
CA ILE A 277 -1.29 -3.40 -3.05
C ILE A 277 -1.67 -4.77 -2.48
N LEU A 278 -2.27 -5.61 -3.32
CA LEU A 278 -2.46 -7.06 -3.11
C LEU A 278 -1.76 -7.80 -4.26
N VAL A 279 -0.88 -8.73 -3.92
CA VAL A 279 -0.16 -9.58 -4.87
C VAL A 279 -0.42 -11.05 -4.56
N ALA A 280 -0.43 -11.89 -5.59
CA ALA A 280 -0.55 -13.33 -5.46
C ALA A 280 0.47 -14.04 -6.33
N ARG A 281 0.84 -15.25 -5.91
CA ARG A 281 1.65 -16.15 -6.73
C ARG A 281 0.76 -16.93 -7.69
N ASP A 282 1.12 -16.93 -8.97
CA ASP A 282 0.44 -17.71 -9.99
C ASP A 282 0.89 -19.18 -10.00
N ALA A 283 0.26 -19.99 -10.86
CA ALA A 283 0.61 -21.41 -11.01
C ALA A 283 2.01 -21.64 -11.61
N GLY A 284 2.58 -20.65 -12.29
CA GLY A 284 3.96 -20.67 -12.82
C GLY A 284 5.00 -20.27 -11.78
N GLY A 285 4.58 -19.83 -10.59
CA GLY A 285 5.43 -19.36 -9.52
C GLY A 285 5.79 -17.88 -9.59
N ALA A 286 5.29 -17.13 -10.59
CA ALA A 286 5.47 -15.69 -10.69
C ALA A 286 4.57 -14.96 -9.70
N VAL A 287 5.05 -13.84 -9.15
CA VAL A 287 4.24 -12.97 -8.28
C VAL A 287 3.65 -11.85 -9.12
N GLU A 288 2.32 -11.73 -9.09
CA GLU A 288 1.56 -10.75 -9.86
C GLU A 288 0.66 -9.90 -8.95
N ALA A 289 0.48 -8.64 -9.34
CA ALA A 289 -0.48 -7.77 -8.67
C ALA A 289 -1.92 -8.15 -9.03
N LEU A 290 -2.74 -8.41 -8.01
CA LEU A 290 -4.19 -8.58 -8.16
C LEU A 290 -4.92 -7.22 -8.15
N SER A 291 -4.35 -6.24 -7.44
CA SER A 291 -4.84 -4.86 -7.38
C SER A 291 -4.06 -3.91 -8.29
N THR A 292 -4.51 -2.66 -8.43
CA THR A 292 -3.86 -1.65 -9.28
C THR A 292 -3.17 -0.59 -8.41
N PRO A 293 -1.88 -0.73 -8.05
CA PRO A 293 -1.19 0.24 -7.20
C PRO A 293 -1.04 1.60 -7.89
N ILE A 294 -0.78 2.65 -7.10
CA ILE A 294 -0.49 3.99 -7.64
C ILE A 294 0.53 4.75 -6.79
N SER A 295 1.78 4.71 -7.21
CA SER A 295 2.85 5.51 -6.59
C SER A 295 3.32 6.64 -7.52
N ALA A 296 3.75 7.75 -6.93
CA ALA A 296 4.16 8.97 -7.65
C ALA A 296 3.13 9.45 -8.71
N GLY A 297 1.85 9.15 -8.52
CA GLY A 297 0.77 9.48 -9.47
C GLY A 297 0.83 8.68 -10.78
N ILE A 298 1.53 7.54 -10.81
CA ILE A 298 1.62 6.63 -11.95
C ILE A 298 0.84 5.36 -11.59
N VAL A 299 -0.20 5.05 -12.36
CA VAL A 299 -1.02 3.84 -12.17
C VAL A 299 -0.21 2.61 -12.55
N GLY A 300 -0.33 1.54 -11.76
CA GLY A 300 0.45 0.31 -11.91
C GLY A 300 1.86 0.41 -11.33
N ASN A 301 2.28 1.59 -10.84
CA ASN A 301 3.57 1.75 -10.19
C ASN A 301 3.47 1.33 -8.72
N GLU A 302 4.08 0.19 -8.40
CA GLU A 302 4.20 -0.31 -7.03
C GLU A 302 5.19 0.53 -6.22
N ARG A 303 4.87 0.78 -4.95
CA ARG A 303 5.73 1.52 -4.04
C ARG A 303 6.61 0.56 -3.22
N VAL A 304 7.84 0.99 -2.98
CA VAL A 304 8.71 0.42 -1.95
C VAL A 304 8.21 0.84 -0.56
N VAL A 305 7.93 -0.14 0.31
CA VAL A 305 7.39 0.08 1.66
C VAL A 305 8.26 -0.61 2.72
N GLY A 306 8.06 -0.24 3.98
CA GLY A 306 8.90 -0.74 5.08
C GLY A 306 8.55 -2.14 5.57
N ASN A 307 7.27 -2.49 5.62
CA ASN A 307 6.83 -3.79 6.13
C ASN A 307 5.58 -4.29 5.40
N HIS A 308 5.30 -5.57 5.61
CA HIS A 308 4.38 -6.36 4.80
C HIS A 308 3.70 -7.44 5.65
N LEU A 309 2.56 -7.91 5.16
CA LEU A 309 1.90 -9.13 5.62
C LEU A 309 1.68 -10.04 4.43
N GLY A 310 2.00 -11.32 4.56
CA GLY A 310 1.56 -12.30 3.59
C GLY A 310 1.26 -13.64 4.22
N VAL A 311 0.92 -14.61 3.39
CA VAL A 311 0.54 -15.95 3.83
C VAL A 311 1.22 -17.01 2.98
N ARG A 312 1.59 -18.11 3.65
CA ARG A 312 2.21 -19.29 3.05
C ARG A 312 1.44 -20.53 3.50
N ALA A 313 1.32 -21.51 2.62
CA ALA A 313 0.70 -22.79 2.97
C ALA A 313 1.49 -23.47 4.11
N ARG A 314 0.77 -24.11 5.03
CA ARG A 314 1.34 -24.92 6.11
C ARG A 314 1.85 -26.27 5.62
#